data_AF-A0A8J7Y556-F1
#
_entry.id   AF-A0A8J7Y556-F1
#
_cell.length_a   1.000
_cell.length_b   1.000
_cell.length_c   1.000
_cell.angle_alpha   90.00
_cell.angle_beta   90.00
_cell.angle_gamma   90.00
#
_symmetry.space_group_name_H-M   'P 1'
#
loop_
_entity.id
_entity.type
_entity.pdbx_description
1 polymer ?
#
loop_
_entity_poly.entity_id
_entity_poly.type
_entity_poly.pdbx_seq_one_letter_code
_entity_poly.pdbx_strand_id
1 'polypeptide(L)'
;MTETDPTRRSVLRSGVSVAAAAAGITAATGGAVAHFPRELDIDVKPDAESNPVNPRSNGTTSVAVFATDEFDPTSAAVRYRFGAPETVADGGGATPVRHCVYDVNGDGSEDLVVHFRTAEAGFESESETAELRWDRDESREHGLSGRDSIRTVGPDGR
;
A
#
# COMPACT_ATOMS: atom_id res chain seq x y z
N MET A 1 58.13 -53.80 -11.80
CA MET A 1 57.73 -52.40 -12.01
C MET A 1 56.40 -52.46 -12.73
N THR A 2 55.33 -52.75 -11.97
CA THR A 2 54.23 -51.79 -11.66
C THR A 2 53.58 -51.30 -12.96
N GLU A 3 52.31 -51.52 -13.26
CA GLU A 3 51.17 -51.25 -12.40
C GLU A 3 49.86 -51.73 -13.09
N THR A 4 48.92 -52.21 -12.25
CA THR A 4 47.44 -52.17 -12.33
C THR A 4 46.63 -52.79 -13.49
N ASP A 5 45.90 -53.85 -13.11
CA ASP A 5 44.61 -54.33 -13.63
C ASP A 5 43.51 -53.90 -12.60
N PRO A 6 42.20 -54.11 -12.80
CA PRO A 6 41.25 -53.75 -13.88
C PRO A 6 40.08 -52.90 -13.31
N THR A 7 39.17 -52.35 -14.12
CA THR A 7 37.74 -52.35 -13.71
C THR A 7 36.76 -52.26 -14.89
N ARG A 8 35.88 -53.27 -14.96
CA ARG A 8 34.65 -53.35 -15.76
C ARG A 8 33.66 -52.23 -15.43
N ARG A 9 32.83 -51.81 -16.41
CA ARG A 9 31.36 -51.92 -16.28
C ARG A 9 30.62 -51.59 -17.59
N SER A 10 29.80 -52.57 -17.96
CA SER A 10 28.83 -52.58 -19.05
C SER A 10 27.76 -51.50 -18.86
N VAL A 11 27.34 -50.87 -19.96
CA VAL A 11 26.05 -50.15 -20.00
C VAL A 11 25.38 -50.33 -21.35
N LEU A 12 24.13 -50.80 -21.24
CA LEU A 12 23.21 -51.20 -22.29
C LEU A 12 22.89 -50.05 -23.25
N ARG A 13 22.83 -50.35 -24.55
CA ARG A 13 22.24 -49.49 -25.57
C ARG A 13 21.26 -50.31 -26.43
N SER A 14 19.97 -50.15 -26.16
CA SER A 14 18.81 -50.38 -27.04
C SER A 14 17.65 -49.65 -26.35
N GLY A 15 16.85 -48.77 -26.94
CA GLY A 15 16.60 -48.48 -28.34
C GLY A 15 15.09 -48.55 -28.58
N VAL A 16 14.42 -47.38 -28.54
CA VAL A 16 13.10 -47.02 -29.13
C VAL A 16 11.81 -47.57 -28.50
N SER A 17 10.96 -46.65 -28.04
CA SER A 17 9.51 -46.68 -28.31
C SER A 17 8.98 -45.25 -28.38
N VAL A 18 8.41 -44.88 -29.53
CA VAL A 18 7.72 -43.61 -29.76
C VAL A 18 6.25 -43.81 -29.37
N ALA A 19 5.72 -42.90 -28.55
CA ALA A 19 4.28 -42.64 -28.49
C ALA A 19 4.08 -41.13 -28.32
N ALA A 20 3.62 -40.48 -29.38
CA ALA A 20 3.17 -39.11 -29.35
C ALA A 20 1.74 -39.07 -28.80
N ALA A 21 1.50 -38.24 -27.79
CA ALA A 21 0.17 -37.73 -27.47
C ALA A 21 0.31 -36.22 -27.25
N ALA A 22 -0.23 -35.45 -28.20
CA ALA A 22 -0.35 -34.01 -28.11
C ALA A 22 -1.63 -33.64 -27.34
N ALA A 23 -1.47 -32.94 -26.23
CA ALA A 23 -2.44 -32.06 -25.57
C ALA A 23 -1.57 -31.09 -24.74
N GLY A 24 -1.46 -29.81 -25.04
CA GLY A 24 -2.51 -28.84 -25.34
C GLY A 24 -2.76 -28.03 -24.07
N ILE A 25 -2.35 -26.73 -24.09
CA ILE A 25 -2.67 -25.60 -23.18
C ILE A 25 -2.26 -25.75 -21.68
N THR A 26 -1.59 -24.81 -21.02
CA THR A 26 -1.44 -23.35 -21.18
C THR A 26 -0.09 -22.94 -20.58
N ALA A 27 0.69 -22.10 -21.27
CA ALA A 27 1.69 -21.30 -20.58
C ALA A 27 0.92 -20.37 -19.64
N ALA A 28 1.03 -20.57 -18.33
CA ALA A 28 0.61 -19.55 -17.37
C ALA A 28 1.54 -18.34 -17.53
N THR A 29 1.28 -17.55 -18.56
CA THR A 29 1.79 -16.18 -18.66
C THR A 29 1.11 -15.38 -17.57
N GLY A 30 1.92 -14.82 -16.70
CA GLY A 30 1.47 -13.98 -15.61
C GLY A 30 1.82 -14.61 -14.28
N GLY A 31 3.11 -14.51 -13.90
CA GLY A 31 3.33 -14.18 -12.50
C GLY A 31 2.50 -12.93 -12.26
N ALA A 32 1.49 -13.01 -11.39
CA ALA A 32 0.97 -11.82 -10.78
C ALA A 32 2.14 -11.23 -10.01
N VAL A 33 2.90 -10.35 -10.67
CA VAL A 33 3.64 -9.35 -9.93
C VAL A 33 2.52 -8.53 -9.31
N ALA A 34 2.18 -8.82 -8.05
CA ALA A 34 1.48 -7.86 -7.25
C ALA A 34 2.38 -6.62 -7.28
N HIS A 35 2.00 -5.64 -8.09
CA HIS A 35 2.64 -4.34 -8.11
C HIS A 35 2.21 -3.69 -6.79
N PHE A 36 2.97 -3.97 -5.73
CA PHE A 36 2.82 -3.25 -4.47
C PHE A 36 2.88 -1.76 -4.83
N PRO A 37 1.82 -0.98 -4.52
CA PRO A 37 1.80 0.42 -4.91
C PRO A 37 3.00 1.11 -4.27
N ARG A 38 3.61 2.02 -5.02
CA ARG A 38 4.52 3.02 -4.47
C ARG A 38 3.77 3.68 -3.31
N GLU A 39 4.34 3.60 -2.12
CA GLU A 39 3.65 4.01 -0.90
C GLU A 39 3.75 5.52 -0.72
N LEU A 40 2.69 6.14 -0.21
CA LEU A 40 2.76 7.49 0.30
C LEU A 40 3.37 7.43 1.70
N ASP A 41 4.36 8.28 1.96
CA ASP A 41 4.80 8.52 3.33
C ASP A 41 3.85 9.55 3.96
N ILE A 42 3.21 9.16 5.06
CA ILE A 42 2.14 9.94 5.67
C ILE A 42 2.25 9.96 7.19
N ASP A 43 1.70 11.00 7.80
CA ASP A 43 1.51 11.09 9.25
C ASP A 43 0.12 11.65 9.58
N VAL A 44 -0.65 10.90 10.36
CA VAL A 44 -2.00 11.28 10.76
C VAL A 44 -1.93 12.11 12.02
N LYS A 45 -2.40 13.35 11.95
CA LYS A 45 -2.24 14.34 13.03
C LYS A 45 -0.76 14.54 13.40
N PRO A 46 0.06 15.10 12.50
CA PRO A 46 1.49 15.28 12.72
C PRO A 46 1.86 16.11 13.96
N ASP A 47 0.92 16.90 14.47
CA ASP A 47 1.10 17.71 15.69
C ASP A 47 0.76 16.97 17.00
N ALA A 48 0.43 15.67 16.97
CA ALA A 48 -0.09 14.94 18.13
C ALA A 48 0.51 13.54 18.30
N GLU A 49 0.94 13.21 19.52
CA GLU A 49 1.47 11.87 19.81
C GLU A 49 0.41 10.77 19.70
N SER A 50 0.78 9.63 19.11
CA SER A 50 -0.09 8.45 18.93
C SER A 50 -1.38 8.72 18.14
N ASN A 51 -1.43 9.83 17.40
CA ASN A 51 -2.40 10.10 16.35
C ASN A 51 -3.84 9.88 16.83
N PRO A 52 -4.28 10.58 17.91
CA PRO A 52 -5.52 10.25 18.59
C PRO A 52 -6.73 10.66 17.75
N VAL A 53 -7.60 9.74 17.37
CA VAL A 53 -8.79 10.01 16.56
C VAL A 53 -10.04 9.72 17.38
N ASN A 54 -10.99 10.64 17.44
CA ASN A 54 -12.32 10.35 17.99
C ASN A 54 -13.28 10.15 16.83
N PRO A 55 -13.71 8.91 16.53
CA PRO A 55 -14.61 8.64 15.40
C PRO A 55 -15.92 9.41 15.44
N ARG A 56 -16.39 9.78 16.65
CA ARG A 56 -17.63 10.55 16.85
C ARG A 56 -17.43 12.06 16.77
N SER A 57 -16.21 12.53 16.51
CA SER A 57 -15.92 13.96 16.38
C SER A 57 -16.51 14.53 15.10
N ASN A 58 -17.22 15.65 15.21
CA ASN A 58 -17.64 16.48 14.07
C ASN A 58 -16.50 17.40 13.55
N GLY A 59 -15.29 17.25 14.10
CA GLY A 59 -14.11 17.98 13.66
C GLY A 59 -13.46 17.40 12.41
N THR A 60 -12.21 17.81 12.20
CA THR A 60 -11.36 17.29 11.12
C THR A 60 -10.13 16.59 11.66
N THR A 61 -9.69 15.55 10.96
CA THR A 61 -8.38 14.92 11.11
C THR A 61 -7.45 15.47 10.03
N SER A 62 -6.28 15.97 10.41
CA SER A 62 -5.21 16.32 9.46
C SER A 62 -4.37 15.09 9.14
N VAL A 63 -3.85 15.04 7.91
CA VAL A 63 -2.86 14.05 7.47
C VAL A 63 -1.80 14.82 6.68
N ALA A 64 -0.55 14.70 7.09
CA ALA A 64 0.59 15.12 6.28
C ALA A 64 0.89 14.03 5.25
N VAL A 65 1.19 14.45 4.02
CA VAL A 65 1.78 13.62 2.98
C VAL A 65 3.16 14.21 2.74
N PHE A 66 4.20 13.45 3.06
CA PHE A 66 5.57 13.93 2.97
C PHE A 66 6.05 13.92 1.53
N ALA A 67 6.80 14.95 1.15
CA ALA A 67 7.50 14.96 -0.12
C ALA A 67 8.63 13.93 -0.10
N THR A 68 8.76 13.18 -1.18
CA THR A 68 9.88 12.24 -1.38
C THR A 68 10.49 12.45 -2.76
N ASP A 69 11.67 11.87 -2.98
CA ASP A 69 12.32 11.85 -4.29
C ASP A 69 11.41 11.25 -5.40
N GLU A 70 10.44 10.41 -5.02
CA GLU A 70 9.54 9.72 -5.93
C GLU A 70 8.16 10.38 -6.08
N PHE A 71 7.74 11.18 -5.10
CA PHE A 71 6.43 11.81 -5.07
C PHE A 71 6.46 13.18 -4.41
N ASP A 72 6.17 14.21 -5.21
CA ASP A 72 5.90 15.56 -4.74
C ASP A 72 4.38 15.77 -4.58
N PRO A 73 3.85 15.82 -3.35
CA PRO A 73 2.43 15.97 -3.09
C PRO A 73 1.90 17.37 -3.43
N THR A 74 2.77 18.39 -3.52
CA THR A 74 2.38 19.77 -3.79
C THR A 74 2.11 20.03 -5.28
N SER A 75 2.78 19.27 -6.15
CA SER A 75 2.58 19.29 -7.61
C SER A 75 1.45 18.35 -8.06
N ALA A 76 1.03 17.42 -7.21
CA ALA A 76 -0.04 16.48 -7.48
C ALA A 76 -1.43 17.10 -7.24
N ALA A 77 -2.44 16.64 -7.98
CA ALA A 77 -3.80 17.06 -7.73
C ALA A 77 -4.33 16.47 -6.42
N VAL A 78 -5.04 17.27 -5.64
CA VAL A 78 -5.57 16.89 -4.31
C VAL A 78 -6.81 16.00 -4.45
N ARG A 79 -6.59 14.72 -4.79
CA ARG A 79 -7.64 13.69 -4.96
C ARG A 79 -7.37 12.54 -4.00
N TYR A 80 -7.67 12.76 -2.73
CA TYR A 80 -7.42 11.78 -1.68
C TYR A 80 -8.71 11.15 -1.15
N ARG A 81 -8.61 9.92 -0.65
CA ARG A 81 -9.58 9.27 0.23
C ARG A 81 -8.89 8.85 1.51
N PHE A 82 -9.44 9.26 2.64
CA PHE A 82 -8.88 8.97 3.96
C PHE A 82 -9.88 8.22 4.82
N GLY A 83 -9.42 7.17 5.51
CA GLY A 83 -10.29 6.46 6.43
C GLY A 83 -9.74 5.14 6.93
N ALA A 84 -10.62 4.35 7.54
CA ALA A 84 -10.33 2.97 7.89
C ALA A 84 -10.00 2.17 6.61
N PRO A 85 -9.00 1.27 6.62
CA PRO A 85 -8.56 0.53 5.44
C PRO A 85 -9.70 -0.15 4.68
N GLU A 86 -10.64 -0.77 5.39
CA GLU A 86 -11.83 -1.43 4.84
C GLU A 86 -12.77 -0.42 4.16
N THR A 87 -13.03 0.73 4.79
CA THR A 87 -13.87 1.78 4.23
C THR A 87 -13.28 2.35 2.95
N VAL A 88 -11.96 2.55 2.92
CA VAL A 88 -11.24 3.06 1.75
C VAL A 88 -11.14 1.98 0.66
N ALA A 89 -11.00 0.70 1.04
CA ALA A 89 -11.00 -0.43 0.11
C ALA A 89 -12.31 -0.56 -0.67
N ASP A 90 -13.45 -0.30 -0.01
CA ASP A 90 -14.78 -0.31 -0.62
C ASP A 90 -15.09 0.94 -1.47
N GLY A 91 -14.11 1.85 -1.64
CA GLY A 91 -14.24 3.08 -2.41
C GLY A 91 -14.89 4.25 -1.65
N GLY A 92 -15.15 4.06 -0.35
CA GLY A 92 -15.60 5.11 0.57
C GLY A 92 -14.45 5.94 1.14
N GLY A 93 -14.68 6.51 2.32
CA GLY A 93 -13.71 7.35 3.03
C GLY A 93 -13.95 8.84 2.83
N ALA A 94 -13.33 9.62 3.71
CA ALA A 94 -13.46 11.07 3.72
C ALA A 94 -12.67 11.70 2.56
N THR A 95 -13.25 12.73 1.95
CA THR A 95 -12.59 13.55 0.93
C THR A 95 -11.97 14.82 1.54
N PRO A 96 -10.93 15.41 0.91
CA PRO A 96 -10.29 16.64 1.37
C PRO A 96 -11.31 17.78 1.52
N VAL A 97 -11.30 18.44 2.69
CA VAL A 97 -12.11 19.66 2.90
C VAL A 97 -11.28 20.94 2.87
N ARG A 98 -9.99 20.85 3.18
CA ARG A 98 -9.00 21.92 3.03
C ARG A 98 -7.60 21.30 2.98
N HIS A 99 -6.63 22.04 2.46
CA HIS A 99 -5.22 21.67 2.54
C HIS A 99 -4.34 22.92 2.72
N CYS A 100 -3.12 22.70 3.18
CA CYS A 100 -2.05 23.69 3.25
C CYS A 100 -0.70 23.02 2.92
N VAL A 101 0.28 23.85 2.57
CA VAL A 101 1.61 23.41 2.17
C VAL A 101 2.63 24.04 3.11
N TYR A 102 3.46 23.22 3.74
CA TYR A 102 4.59 23.62 4.58
C TYR A 102 5.46 22.40 4.90
N ASP A 103 6.72 22.62 5.25
CA ASP A 103 7.64 21.58 5.73
C ASP A 103 7.22 21.14 7.15
N VAL A 104 6.70 19.91 7.27
CA VAL A 104 6.19 19.34 8.52
C VAL A 104 7.30 18.61 9.27
N ASN A 105 8.16 17.89 8.56
CA ASN A 105 9.19 17.02 9.16
C ASN A 105 10.56 17.73 9.34
N GLY A 106 10.73 18.93 8.79
CA GLY A 106 11.95 19.73 8.89
C GLY A 106 13.06 19.32 7.92
N ASP A 107 12.74 18.61 6.85
CA ASP A 107 13.74 18.12 5.88
C ASP A 107 14.10 19.13 4.77
N GLY A 108 13.40 20.26 4.71
CA GLY A 108 13.60 21.32 3.72
C GLY A 108 12.78 21.16 2.44
N SER A 109 11.94 20.13 2.35
CA SER A 109 10.94 19.91 1.28
C SER A 109 9.56 20.34 1.77
N GLU A 110 8.72 20.83 0.85
CA GLU A 110 7.35 21.22 1.21
C GLU A 110 6.42 20.01 1.21
N ASP A 111 5.74 19.77 2.34
CA ASP A 111 4.76 18.71 2.48
C ASP A 111 3.33 19.22 2.23
N LEU A 112 2.41 18.29 1.96
CA LEU A 112 0.99 18.61 1.85
C LEU A 112 0.24 18.15 3.10
N VAL A 113 -0.35 19.08 3.83
CA VAL A 113 -1.26 18.76 4.94
C VAL A 113 -2.69 18.89 4.49
N VAL A 114 -3.42 17.77 4.51
CA VAL A 114 -4.81 17.67 4.07
C VAL A 114 -5.71 17.41 5.27
N HIS A 115 -6.84 18.10 5.33
CA HIS A 115 -7.85 17.90 6.36
C HIS A 115 -9.05 17.15 5.82
N PHE A 116 -9.54 16.20 6.61
CA PHE A 116 -10.67 15.33 6.32
C PHE A 116 -11.69 15.40 7.45
N ARG A 117 -12.98 15.30 7.15
CA ARG A 117 -14.01 15.18 8.20
C ARG A 117 -13.87 13.84 8.89
N THR A 118 -13.65 13.86 10.21
CA THR A 118 -13.39 12.64 10.97
C THR A 118 -14.58 11.67 10.92
N ALA A 119 -15.81 12.19 10.98
CA ALA A 119 -17.02 11.39 10.90
C ALA A 119 -17.26 10.68 9.56
N GLU A 120 -16.58 11.10 8.48
CA GLU A 120 -16.70 10.49 7.14
C GLU A 120 -15.60 9.43 6.89
N ALA A 121 -14.63 9.32 7.81
CA ALA A 121 -13.47 8.45 7.66
C ALA A 121 -13.76 6.97 7.98
N GLY A 122 -14.95 6.67 8.52
CA GLY A 122 -15.38 5.28 8.77
C GLY A 122 -14.55 4.54 9.80
N PHE A 123 -13.93 5.24 10.75
CA PHE A 123 -13.24 4.60 11.87
C PHE A 123 -14.26 4.07 12.89
N GLU A 124 -13.97 2.90 13.43
CA GLU A 124 -14.68 2.30 14.55
C GLU A 124 -13.85 2.46 15.83
N SER A 125 -14.42 2.09 16.98
CA SER A 125 -13.77 2.26 18.28
C SER A 125 -12.49 1.46 18.46
N GLU A 126 -12.28 0.44 17.65
CA GLU A 126 -11.11 -0.46 17.67
C GLU A 126 -10.20 -0.28 16.44
N SER A 127 -10.40 0.76 15.62
CA SER A 127 -9.51 1.02 14.50
C SER A 127 -8.12 1.44 14.98
N GLU A 128 -7.09 0.71 14.56
CA GLU A 128 -5.68 0.96 14.92
C GLU A 128 -4.86 1.54 13.76
N THR A 129 -5.44 1.58 12.56
CA THR A 129 -4.76 2.00 11.34
C THR A 129 -5.67 2.88 10.51
N ALA A 130 -5.09 3.94 9.97
CA ALA A 130 -5.68 4.77 8.95
C ALA A 130 -4.98 4.55 7.61
N GLU A 131 -5.73 4.66 6.52
CA GLU A 131 -5.24 4.58 5.16
C GLU A 131 -5.58 5.85 4.39
N LEU A 132 -4.61 6.36 3.64
CA LEU A 132 -4.77 7.44 2.69
C LEU A 132 -4.53 6.89 1.29
N ARG A 133 -5.47 7.06 0.37
CA ARG A 133 -5.29 6.75 -1.05
C ARG A 133 -5.31 8.02 -1.88
N TRP A 134 -4.42 8.11 -2.85
CA TRP A 134 -4.41 9.14 -3.88
C TRP A 134 -4.90 8.57 -5.21
N ASP A 135 -5.87 9.21 -5.84
CA ASP A 135 -6.42 8.79 -7.12
C ASP A 135 -5.73 9.50 -8.30
N ARG A 136 -5.25 8.72 -9.29
CA ARG A 136 -4.57 9.27 -10.47
C ARG A 136 -5.48 10.10 -11.35
N ASP A 137 -6.75 9.73 -11.43
CA ASP A 137 -7.73 10.32 -12.31
C ASP A 137 -9.16 10.09 -11.77
N GLU A 138 -10.16 10.55 -12.51
CA GLU A 138 -11.57 10.50 -12.11
C GLU A 138 -12.15 9.09 -12.08
N SER A 139 -11.45 8.08 -12.64
CA SER A 139 -11.87 6.67 -12.62
C SER A 139 -11.78 6.05 -11.22
N ARG A 140 -11.22 6.77 -10.23
CA ARG A 140 -11.04 6.33 -8.84
C ARG A 140 -10.11 5.12 -8.67
N GLU A 141 -9.36 4.76 -9.71
CA GLU A 141 -8.24 3.83 -9.60
C GLU A 141 -7.18 4.48 -8.69
N HIS A 142 -6.88 3.82 -7.57
CA HIS A 142 -5.91 4.35 -6.62
C HIS A 142 -4.52 4.28 -7.25
N GLY A 143 -3.83 5.42 -7.28
CA GLY A 143 -2.45 5.51 -7.73
C GLY A 143 -1.48 5.06 -6.66
N LEU A 144 -1.48 5.78 -5.55
CA LEU A 144 -0.57 5.59 -4.41
C LEU A 144 -1.39 5.48 -3.13
N SER A 145 -0.83 4.83 -2.12
CA SER A 145 -1.48 4.71 -0.81
C SER A 145 -0.47 4.75 0.31
N GLY A 146 -0.82 5.35 1.44
CA GLY A 146 -0.03 5.33 2.68
C GLY A 146 -0.89 4.86 3.84
N ARG A 147 -0.25 4.32 4.86
CA ARG A 147 -0.90 3.92 6.11
C ARG A 147 -0.14 4.48 7.29
N ASP A 148 -0.89 4.75 8.34
CA ASP A 148 -0.32 5.17 9.61
C ASP A 148 -1.16 4.63 10.77
N SER A 149 -0.50 4.41 11.90
CA SER A 149 -1.15 3.97 13.14
C SER A 149 -1.96 5.10 13.76
N ILE A 150 -3.11 4.77 14.32
CA ILE A 150 -3.95 5.71 15.05
C ILE A 150 -4.35 5.12 16.39
N ARG A 151 -4.66 5.99 17.34
CA ARG A 151 -5.34 5.59 18.59
C ARG A 151 -6.74 6.16 18.62
N THR A 152 -7.75 5.30 18.58
CA THR A 152 -9.14 5.72 18.78
C THR A 152 -9.36 6.17 20.23
N VAL A 153 -10.04 7.31 20.42
CA VAL A 153 -10.35 7.90 21.73
C VAL A 153 -11.81 8.35 21.80
N GLY A 154 -12.47 8.22 22.95
CA GLY A 154 -13.89 8.57 23.12
C GLY A 154 -14.69 7.43 23.74
N PRO A 155 -16.04 7.51 23.82
CA PRO A 155 -16.81 6.69 24.77
C PRO A 155 -16.73 5.17 24.61
N ASP A 156 -16.15 4.66 23.53
CA ASP A 156 -15.91 3.22 23.35
C ASP A 156 -14.44 2.87 23.02
N GLY A 157 -13.51 3.83 23.06
CA GLY A 157 -12.06 3.58 23.02
C GLY A 157 -11.52 3.56 24.45
N ARG A 158 -11.38 2.35 25.01
CA ARG A 158 -10.90 2.10 26.39
C ARG A 158 -9.50 2.65 26.64
#